data_AF-A0A8C9UV89-F1
#
_entry.id   AF-A0A8C9UV89-F1
#
_cell.length_a   1.000
_cell.length_b   1.000
_cell.length_c   1.000
_cell.angle_alpha   90.00
_cell.angle_beta   90.00
_cell.angle_gamma   90.00
#
_symmetry.space_group_name_H-M   'P 1'
#
loop_
_entity.id
_entity.type
_entity.pdbx_description
1 polymer ?
#
loop_
_entity_poly.entity_id
_entity_poly.type
_entity_poly.pdbx_seq_one_letter_code
_entity_poly.pdbx_strand_id
1 'polypeptide(L)' 'MLCRLRKAWKLCNQVRQGQDSVSKHGKPTRGWDNADGVHHHRISFDKDHLSFFAEVGMRHYHLKRNQSLLNCQS' A
#
# COMPACT_ATOMS: atom_id res chain seq x y z
N MET A 1 7.42 19.14 -9.79
CA MET A 1 7.93 17.79 -10.13
C MET A 1 8.76 17.87 -11.40
N LEU A 2 10.08 17.68 -11.35
CA LEU A 2 10.95 17.82 -12.53
C LEU A 2 11.14 16.47 -13.23
N CYS A 3 10.76 16.37 -14.51
CA CYS A 3 10.88 15.14 -15.30
C CYS A 3 12.33 14.62 -15.42
N ARG A 4 13.31 15.53 -15.36
CA ARG A 4 14.73 15.28 -15.54
C ARG A 4 15.36 14.34 -14.50
N LEU A 5 14.79 14.25 -13.30
CA LEU A 5 15.34 13.42 -12.21
C LEU A 5 14.80 11.98 -12.21
N ARG A 6 13.87 11.64 -13.12
CA ARG A 6 13.29 10.28 -13.16
C ARG A 6 14.32 9.27 -13.68
N LYS A 7 14.40 8.12 -13.00
CA LYS A 7 15.25 6.98 -13.40
C LYS A 7 15.01 6.54 -14.87
N ALA A 8 13.77 6.65 -15.35
CA ALA A 8 13.38 6.34 -16.72
C ALA A 8 14.15 7.12 -17.80
N TRP A 9 14.55 8.38 -17.52
CA TRP A 9 15.33 9.18 -18.48
C TRP A 9 16.72 8.60 -18.74
N LYS A 10 17.35 8.03 -17.71
CA LYS A 10 18.69 7.43 -17.83
C LYS A 10 18.69 6.07 -18.54
N LEU A 11 17.53 5.42 -18.63
CA LEU A 11 17.38 4.05 -19.12
C LEU A 11 16.67 3.98 -20.50
N CYS A 12 16.41 5.13 -21.14
CA CYS A 12 15.65 5.23 -22.38
C CYS A 12 16.22 4.39 -23.53
N ASN A 13 17.55 4.30 -23.64
CA ASN A 13 18.23 3.56 -24.70
C ASN A 13 18.55 2.11 -24.32
N GLN A 14 18.14 1.66 -23.14
CA GLN A 14 18.34 0.28 -22.71
C GLN A 14 17.09 -0.54 -23.03
N VAL A 15 17.27 -1.58 -23.84
CA VAL A 15 16.20 -2.48 -24.32
C VAL A 15 15.35 -3.06 -23.18
N ARG A 16 15.91 -3.20 -21.98
CA ARG A 16 15.29 -3.89 -20.84
C ARG A 16 15.02 -2.98 -19.64
N GLN A 17 15.17 -1.66 -19.79
CA GLN A 17 14.90 -0.62 -18.76
C GLN A 17 15.46 -0.96 -17.35
N GLY A 18 16.63 -1.61 -17.28
CA GLY A 18 17.25 -2.01 -16.01
C GLY A 18 16.69 -3.28 -15.36
N GLN A 19 15.99 -4.15 -16.10
CA GLN A 19 15.55 -5.48 -15.65
C GLN A 19 16.42 -6.62 -16.22
N ASP A 20 16.49 -7.73 -15.47
CA ASP A 20 17.23 -8.95 -15.82
C ASP A 20 16.50 -9.85 -16.81
N SER A 21 17.25 -10.68 -17.55
CA SER A 21 16.78 -11.47 -18.72
C SER A 21 15.51 -12.30 -18.47
N VAL A 22 15.33 -12.74 -17.23
CA VAL A 22 14.29 -13.67 -16.78
C VAL A 22 12.97 -12.94 -16.43
N SER A 23 13.04 -11.69 -15.99
CA SER A 23 11.88 -10.91 -15.59
C SER A 23 11.34 -10.09 -16.77
N LYS A 24 10.08 -10.29 -17.12
CA LYS A 24 9.37 -9.48 -18.14
C LYS A 24 8.42 -8.52 -17.44
N HIS A 25 8.49 -7.24 -17.79
CA HIS A 25 7.46 -6.28 -17.42
C HIS A 25 6.13 -6.65 -18.10
N GLY A 26 5.10 -6.92 -17.28
CA GLY A 26 3.77 -7.30 -17.70
C GLY A 26 2.77 -7.17 -16.56
N LYS A 27 1.59 -7.75 -16.74
CA LYS A 27 0.56 -7.84 -15.69
C LYS A 27 1.13 -8.56 -14.46
N PRO A 28 0.72 -8.17 -13.23
CA PRO A 28 1.24 -8.78 -12.01
C PRO A 28 0.94 -10.29 -11.98
N THR A 29 1.96 -11.08 -11.65
CA THR A 29 1.88 -12.55 -11.62
C THR A 29 1.18 -13.10 -10.38
N ARG A 30 1.05 -12.30 -9.31
CA ARG A 30 0.50 -12.71 -8.00
C ARG A 30 -0.84 -12.05 -7.65
N GLY A 31 -1.58 -11.61 -8.66
CA GLY A 31 -2.90 -11.00 -8.46
C GLY A 31 -2.83 -9.49 -8.24
N TRP A 32 -3.96 -8.92 -7.78
CA TRP A 32 -4.12 -7.50 -7.60
C TRP A 32 -4.02 -7.15 -6.11
N ASP A 33 -3.16 -6.18 -5.77
CA ASP A 33 -3.00 -5.62 -4.43
C ASP A 33 -2.77 -6.73 -3.38
N ASN A 34 -3.46 -6.67 -2.24
CA ASN A 34 -3.25 -7.55 -1.08
C ASN A 34 -4.13 -8.81 -1.11
N ALA A 35 -4.60 -9.24 -2.28
CA ALA A 35 -5.58 -10.32 -2.42
C ALA A 35 -5.14 -11.66 -1.79
N ASP A 36 -3.83 -11.85 -1.58
CA ASP A 36 -3.25 -13.08 -1.04
C ASP A 36 -2.38 -12.85 0.21
N GLY A 37 -2.82 -11.90 1.03
CA GLY A 37 -2.13 -11.43 2.24
C GLY A 37 -1.85 -12.51 3.29
N VAL A 38 -2.75 -13.50 3.42
CA VAL A 38 -2.67 -14.56 4.45
C VAL A 38 -2.07 -15.88 3.98
N HIS A 39 -1.94 -16.09 2.67
CA HIS A 39 -1.53 -17.39 2.11
C HIS A 39 -0.14 -17.31 1.49
N HIS A 40 0.09 -16.43 0.54
CA HIS A 40 1.35 -16.28 -0.19
C HIS A 40 2.18 -15.06 0.25
N HIS A 41 1.56 -14.07 0.91
CA HIS A 41 2.23 -12.88 1.44
C HIS A 41 2.31 -12.83 2.97
N ARG A 42 1.89 -13.90 3.67
CA ARG A 42 1.85 -13.96 5.14
C ARG A 42 3.16 -13.55 5.80
N ILE A 43 4.28 -14.06 5.29
CA ILE A 43 5.62 -13.77 5.82
C ILE A 43 5.97 -12.27 5.70
N SER A 44 5.44 -11.58 4.69
CA SER A 44 5.66 -10.13 4.53
C SER A 44 4.79 -9.33 5.49
N PHE A 45 3.52 -9.71 5.65
CA PHE A 45 2.60 -9.02 6.54
C PHE A 45 2.92 -9.24 8.02
N ASP A 46 3.34 -10.44 8.42
CA ASP A 46 3.71 -10.75 9.80
C ASP A 46 4.95 -9.96 10.27
N LYS A 47 5.77 -9.44 9.34
CA LYS A 47 6.95 -8.62 9.66
C LYS A 47 6.61 -7.15 9.86
N ASP A 48 5.81 -6.58 8.96
CA ASP A 48 5.58 -5.13 8.92
C ASP A 48 4.25 -4.72 9.58
N HIS A 49 3.27 -5.62 9.66
CA HIS A 49 1.93 -5.33 10.16
C HIS A 49 1.26 -6.56 10.82
N LEU A 50 1.68 -6.89 12.05
CA LEU A 50 1.16 -8.01 12.85
C LEU A 50 -0.36 -8.01 13.05
N SER A 51 -0.99 -6.83 13.17
CA SER A 51 -2.44 -6.72 13.43
C SER A 51 -3.26 -6.46 12.18
N PHE A 52 -2.68 -6.57 10.97
CA PHE A 52 -3.39 -6.23 9.73
C PHE A 52 -4.63 -7.10 9.48
N PHE A 53 -4.55 -8.38 9.83
CA PHE A 53 -5.65 -9.33 9.64
C PHE A 53 -6.52 -9.53 10.89
N ALA A 54 -6.17 -8.89 12.01
CA ALA A 54 -6.89 -9.05 13.26
C ALA A 54 -7.99 -7.98 13.36
N GLU A 55 -9.25 -8.40 13.52
CA GLU A 55 -10.31 -7.48 13.92
C GLU A 55 -10.12 -7.13 15.40
N VAL A 56 -9.80 -5.87 15.69
CA VAL A 56 -9.61 -5.38 17.06
C VAL A 56 -10.74 -4.43 17.41
N GLY A 57 -11.47 -4.76 18.48
CA GLY A 57 -12.53 -3.92 19.04
C GLY A 57 -13.90 -4.08 18.37
N MET A 58 -14.85 -3.22 18.78
CA MET A 58 -16.22 -3.21 18.26
C MET A 58 -16.38 -2.08 17.24
N ARG A 59 -17.23 -2.26 16.22
CA ARG A 59 -17.52 -1.20 15.24
C ARG A 59 -18.34 -0.09 15.90
N HIS A 60 -17.86 1.16 15.84
CA HIS A 60 -18.59 2.32 16.34
C HIS A 60 -19.37 2.97 15.18
N TYR A 61 -20.69 2.78 15.15
CA TYR A 61 -21.57 3.40 14.16
C TYR A 61 -21.93 4.84 14.58
N HIS A 62 -21.97 5.78 13.62
CA HIS A 62 -22.32 7.19 13.84
C HIS A 62 -21.50 7.91 14.92
N LEU A 63 -20.18 7.74 14.91
CA LEU A 63 -19.26 8.38 15.84
C LEU A 63 -19.32 9.93 15.75
N LYS A 64 -19.99 10.57 16.72
CA LYS A 64 -19.98 12.04 16.87
C LYS A 64 -18.73 12.48 17.63
N ARG A 65 -17.73 13.00 16.93
CA ARG A 65 -16.44 13.45 17.49
C ARG A 65 -16.46 14.79 18.23
N ASN A 66 -17.55 15.58 18.11
CA ASN A 66 -17.62 16.98 18.57
C ASN A 66 -18.60 17.21 19.74
N GLN A 67 -18.62 16.35 20.76
CA GLN A 67 -19.53 16.54 21.91
C GLN A 67 -19.06 17.59 22.95
N SER A 68 -17.79 18.02 22.90
CA SER A 68 -17.19 18.89 23.92
C SER A 68 -16.98 20.35 23.50
N LEU A 69 -17.15 20.71 22.23
CA LEU A 69 -16.87 22.06 21.72
C LEU A 69 -18.10 23.00 21.71
N LEU A 70 -19.25 22.57 22.24
CA LEU A 70 -20.50 23.33 22.23
C LEU A 70 -21.08 23.59 23.63
N ASN A 71 -20.25 23.59 24.67
CA ASN A 71 -20.73 23.65 26.06
C ASN A 71 -20.25 24.89 26.83
N CYS A 72 -19.69 25.91 26.15
CA CYS A 72 -19.31 27.19 26.78
C CYS A 72 -19.63 28.37 25.86
N GLN A 73 -20.91 28.66 25.68
CA GLN A 73 -21.42 30.01 25.39
C GLN A 73 -22.77 30.15 26.11
N SER A 74 -22.71 30.50 27.40
CA SER A 74 -23.82 31.06 28.18
C SER A 74 -23.28 32.25 28.95
#